data_AF-A0A0G2FWF2-F1
#
_entry.id   AF-A0A0G2FWF2-F1
#
_cell.length_a   1.000
_cell.length_b   1.000
_cell.length_c   1.000
_cell.angle_alpha   90.00
_cell.angle_beta   90.00
_cell.angle_gamma   90.00
#
_symmetry.space_group_name_H-M   'P 1'
#
loop_
_entity.id
_entity.type
_entity.pdbx_description
1 polymer ?
#
loop_
_entity_poly.entity_id
_entity_poly.type
_entity_poly.pdbx_seq_one_letter_code
_entity_poly.pdbx_strand_id
1 'polypeptide(L)'
;MDANPRGQLSRENPFFIDYDLYRARYGVSIMQASTLLNFAQLQNLLLRLAIAEGWPYFFWSHMDIGVLSDEVTVPYKSFYSRALDVLNDATLPHPSYPNITWSASPREMRNTTGAWAIKFFEFDNLALINVAAWRRIGSWDTFVPYYNTDCDAYARILFHGYTKDSVSAGRIFDVADQAVAARDDPTGEKLETLFFPRASLALKNASAADAQLERYRIELAAKENPNMTTTAEYLDLPEPHLLDDPDNSPNSPRYQALVRTFQDLQDRKYASGRNTWQDVQKGGKGEPWTYDPRGFQKAWWETAGYGRDLYTKKWGTLDCTLGGVKLEDEWKSEYPPTPLQEDVAVEPVVGKRGVRGDDKATMNKRWVQRASSGEWYLG
;
A
#
# COMPACT_ATOMS: atom_id res chain seq x y z
N MET A 1 -24.02 -2.78 -8.64
CA MET A 1 -23.30 -2.21 -7.47
C MET A 1 -23.45 -0.69 -7.43
N ASP A 2 -24.69 -0.21 -7.27
CA ASP A 2 -25.05 1.20 -7.15
C ASP A 2 -25.61 1.53 -5.74
N ALA A 3 -25.59 0.57 -4.81
CA ALA A 3 -26.21 0.70 -3.50
C ALA A 3 -25.59 1.83 -2.65
N ASN A 4 -24.27 1.97 -2.68
CA ASN A 4 -23.56 2.99 -1.92
C ASN A 4 -23.93 4.43 -2.36
N PRO A 5 -23.79 4.84 -3.64
CA PRO A 5 -24.21 6.17 -4.07
C PRO A 5 -25.72 6.44 -3.94
N ARG A 6 -26.53 5.39 -3.69
CA ARG A 6 -27.97 5.51 -3.39
C ARG A 6 -28.29 5.56 -1.90
N GLY A 7 -27.29 5.61 -1.03
CA GLY A 7 -27.47 5.64 0.43
C GLY A 7 -28.07 4.35 1.01
N GLN A 8 -27.85 3.21 0.35
CA GLN A 8 -28.40 1.91 0.75
C GLN A 8 -27.43 1.05 1.57
N LEU A 9 -26.20 1.53 1.79
CA LEU A 9 -25.20 0.82 2.61
C LEU A 9 -25.00 1.55 3.93
N SER A 10 -24.94 0.80 5.03
CA SER A 10 -24.54 1.32 6.34
C SER A 10 -23.04 1.62 6.38
N ARG A 11 -22.60 2.48 7.33
CA ARG A 11 -21.18 2.82 7.50
C ARG A 11 -20.31 1.61 7.84
N GLU A 12 -20.90 0.62 8.48
CA GLU A 12 -20.23 -0.61 8.88
C GLU A 12 -20.08 -1.61 7.71
N ASN A 13 -20.76 -1.36 6.58
CA ASN A 13 -20.65 -2.20 5.39
C ASN A 13 -19.23 -2.08 4.78
N PRO A 14 -18.54 -3.19 4.46
CA PRO A 14 -17.18 -3.16 3.88
C PRO A 14 -17.08 -2.47 2.52
N PHE A 15 -18.20 -2.27 1.83
CA PHE A 15 -18.26 -1.54 0.56
C PHE A 15 -18.76 -0.11 0.71
N PHE A 16 -18.95 0.38 1.94
CA PHE A 16 -19.29 1.76 2.22
C PHE A 16 -18.10 2.69 1.91
N ILE A 17 -18.42 3.88 1.42
CA ILE A 17 -17.50 4.97 1.16
C ILE A 17 -18.30 6.25 1.37
N ASP A 18 -17.74 7.21 2.09
CA ASP A 18 -18.41 8.49 2.33
C ASP A 18 -18.27 9.39 1.08
N TYR A 19 -19.21 9.26 0.15
CA TYR A 19 -19.18 9.99 -1.12
C TYR A 19 -19.11 11.51 -0.94
N ASP A 20 -19.83 12.06 0.05
CA ASP A 20 -19.85 13.50 0.31
C ASP A 20 -18.52 13.97 0.87
N LEU A 21 -17.94 13.24 1.83
CA LEU A 21 -16.61 13.53 2.35
C LEU A 21 -15.56 13.53 1.23
N TYR A 22 -15.48 12.46 0.45
CA TYR A 22 -14.43 12.34 -0.57
C TYR A 22 -14.62 13.29 -1.76
N ARG A 23 -15.84 13.41 -2.30
CA ARG A 23 -16.08 14.27 -3.47
C ARG A 23 -16.19 15.74 -3.10
N ALA A 24 -17.02 16.08 -2.12
CA ALA A 24 -17.33 17.48 -1.83
C ALA A 24 -16.25 18.16 -1.01
N ARG A 25 -15.63 17.46 -0.05
CA ARG A 25 -14.61 18.05 0.84
C ARG A 25 -13.19 17.86 0.34
N TYR A 26 -12.86 16.68 -0.17
CA TYR A 26 -11.48 16.35 -0.60
C TYR A 26 -11.26 16.46 -2.12
N GLY A 27 -12.31 16.69 -2.92
CA GLY A 27 -12.18 16.80 -4.37
C GLY A 27 -11.73 15.50 -5.05
N VAL A 28 -11.96 14.35 -4.41
CA VAL A 28 -11.52 13.04 -4.90
C VAL A 28 -12.52 12.50 -5.92
N SER A 29 -12.01 12.09 -7.07
CA SER A 29 -12.80 11.33 -8.06
C SER A 29 -12.96 9.89 -7.62
N ILE A 30 -14.20 9.37 -7.69
CA ILE A 30 -14.53 7.99 -7.32
C ILE A 30 -14.89 7.22 -8.57
N MET A 31 -14.12 6.17 -8.87
CA MET A 31 -14.38 5.21 -9.94
C MET A 31 -14.79 3.87 -9.31
N GLN A 32 -15.90 3.30 -9.79
CA GLN A 32 -16.39 2.01 -9.32
C GLN A 32 -16.02 0.91 -10.31
N ALA A 33 -15.45 -0.19 -9.81
CA ALA A 33 -15.29 -1.41 -10.60
C ALA A 33 -16.65 -2.11 -10.80
N SER A 34 -16.79 -2.87 -11.89
CA SER A 34 -18.03 -3.60 -12.21
C SER A 34 -18.25 -4.88 -11.38
N THR A 35 -17.21 -5.32 -10.68
CA THR A 35 -17.21 -6.44 -9.73
C THR A 35 -16.11 -6.21 -8.68
N LEU A 36 -16.12 -7.00 -7.61
CA LEU A 36 -14.96 -7.09 -6.73
C LEU A 36 -13.78 -7.68 -7.50
N LEU A 37 -12.63 -6.98 -7.45
CA LEU A 37 -11.39 -7.39 -8.09
C LEU A 37 -10.45 -7.98 -7.05
N ASN A 38 -9.72 -9.04 -7.42
CA ASN A 38 -8.56 -9.46 -6.65
C ASN A 38 -7.40 -8.46 -6.81
N PHE A 39 -6.31 -8.66 -6.08
CA PHE A 39 -5.18 -7.73 -6.06
C PHE A 39 -4.58 -7.54 -7.46
N ALA A 40 -4.24 -8.63 -8.16
CA ALA A 40 -3.65 -8.55 -9.50
C ALA A 40 -4.58 -7.85 -10.51
N GLN A 41 -5.88 -8.13 -10.44
CA GLN A 41 -6.90 -7.48 -11.28
C GLN A 41 -7.02 -5.98 -10.98
N LEU A 42 -6.98 -5.58 -9.71
CA LEU A 42 -7.03 -4.19 -9.30
C LEU A 42 -5.81 -3.42 -9.83
N GLN A 43 -4.61 -3.98 -9.68
CA GLN A 43 -3.40 -3.37 -10.21
C GLN A 43 -3.46 -3.19 -11.74
N ASN A 44 -4.01 -4.18 -12.45
CA ASN A 44 -4.21 -4.08 -13.90
C ASN A 44 -5.27 -3.04 -14.29
N LEU A 45 -6.34 -2.87 -13.48
CA LEU A 45 -7.32 -1.80 -13.70
C LEU A 45 -6.66 -0.42 -13.62
N LEU A 46 -5.82 -0.19 -12.59
CA LEU A 46 -5.12 1.08 -12.40
C LEU A 46 -4.13 1.37 -13.53
N LEU A 47 -3.35 0.36 -13.93
CA LEU A 47 -2.43 0.48 -15.06
C LEU A 47 -3.20 0.76 -16.36
N ARG A 48 -4.33 0.08 -16.59
CA ARG A 48 -5.18 0.31 -17.77
C ARG A 48 -5.78 1.71 -17.79
N LEU A 49 -6.16 2.25 -16.62
CA LEU A 49 -6.66 3.61 -16.49
C LEU A 49 -5.56 4.62 -16.84
N ALA A 50 -4.38 4.49 -16.24
CA ALA A 50 -3.24 5.36 -16.54
C ALA A 50 -2.87 5.35 -18.04
N ILE A 51 -2.91 4.16 -18.67
CA ILE A 51 -2.74 4.03 -20.13
C ILE A 51 -3.83 4.76 -20.92
N ALA A 52 -5.10 4.71 -20.47
CA ALA A 52 -6.21 5.37 -21.15
C ALA A 52 -6.06 6.90 -21.12
N GLU A 53 -5.68 7.42 -19.96
CA GLU A 53 -5.54 8.84 -19.68
C GLU A 53 -4.21 9.42 -20.16
N GLY A 54 -3.31 8.58 -20.69
CA GLY A 54 -1.98 8.99 -21.13
C GLY A 54 -1.05 9.39 -19.98
N TRP A 55 -1.33 8.95 -18.75
CA TRP A 55 -0.48 9.23 -17.60
C TRP A 55 0.80 8.40 -17.67
N PRO A 56 1.99 9.03 -17.72
CA PRO A 56 3.25 8.29 -17.81
C PRO A 56 3.61 7.62 -16.47
N TYR A 57 3.11 8.18 -15.37
CA TYR A 57 3.34 7.72 -14.02
C TYR A 57 2.06 7.84 -13.20
N PHE A 58 1.88 6.97 -12.20
CA PHE A 58 0.83 7.12 -11.21
C PHE A 58 1.30 6.62 -9.86
N PHE A 59 0.71 7.17 -8.80
CA PHE A 59 0.89 6.66 -7.44
C PHE A 59 -0.23 5.66 -7.11
N TRP A 60 0.12 4.57 -6.45
CA TRP A 60 -0.81 3.63 -5.85
C TRP A 60 -0.52 3.53 -4.37
N SER A 61 -1.57 3.48 -3.54
CA SER A 61 -1.43 3.21 -2.11
C SER A 61 -2.44 2.19 -1.64
N HIS A 62 -2.11 1.51 -0.55
CA HIS A 62 -3.11 0.78 0.22
C HIS A 62 -4.08 1.78 0.88
N MET A 63 -5.31 1.35 1.16
CA MET A 63 -6.40 2.24 1.61
C MET A 63 -6.34 2.61 3.09
N ASP A 64 -5.51 1.90 3.87
CA ASP A 64 -5.48 1.90 5.33
C ASP A 64 -4.14 2.45 5.88
N ILE A 65 -3.54 3.40 5.15
CA ILE A 65 -2.25 4.00 5.51
C ILE A 65 -2.43 5.38 6.17
N GLY A 66 -1.59 5.65 7.15
CA GLY A 66 -1.39 6.98 7.73
C GLY A 66 -0.09 7.58 7.22
N VAL A 67 -0.12 8.83 6.75
CA VAL A 67 1.06 9.49 6.17
C VAL A 67 1.38 10.75 6.96
N LEU A 68 2.64 10.91 7.36
CA LEU A 68 3.17 12.13 7.98
C LEU A 68 4.43 12.57 7.24
N SER A 69 4.65 13.90 7.19
CA SER A 69 5.91 14.45 6.72
C SER A 69 7.04 14.07 7.70
N ASP A 70 8.29 14.08 7.23
CA ASP A 70 9.43 14.00 8.15
C ASP A 70 9.75 15.38 8.72
N GLU A 71 9.02 15.77 9.77
CA GLU A 71 9.10 17.12 10.33
C GLU A 71 10.34 17.37 11.19
N VAL A 72 11.08 16.33 11.55
CA VAL A 72 12.36 16.48 12.28
C VAL A 72 13.53 16.81 11.36
N THR A 73 13.40 16.57 10.05
CA THR A 73 14.45 16.86 9.08
C THR A 73 14.48 18.34 8.74
N VAL A 74 15.68 18.93 8.77
CA VAL A 74 15.94 20.33 8.43
C VAL A 74 16.77 20.39 7.12
N PRO A 75 16.36 21.19 6.11
CA PRO A 75 15.14 22.00 6.09
C PRO A 75 13.88 21.15 5.99
N TYR A 76 12.80 21.63 6.62
CA TYR A 76 11.49 20.99 6.50
C TYR A 76 11.03 20.99 5.04
N LYS A 77 10.52 19.84 4.61
CA LYS A 77 9.75 19.69 3.38
C LYS A 77 8.57 18.79 3.67
N SER A 78 7.40 19.18 3.17
CA SER A 78 6.18 18.38 3.25
C SER A 78 6.36 17.03 2.57
N PHE A 79 5.58 16.03 2.99
CA PHE A 79 5.51 14.73 2.33
C PHE A 79 5.24 14.86 0.83
N TYR A 80 4.24 15.68 0.47
CA TYR A 80 3.87 15.94 -0.93
C TYR A 80 5.05 16.48 -1.73
N SER A 81 5.75 17.49 -1.21
CA SER A 81 6.92 18.07 -1.87
C SER A 81 8.02 17.03 -2.08
N ARG A 82 8.32 16.18 -1.08
CA ARG A 82 9.33 15.13 -1.22
C ARG A 82 8.92 14.03 -2.20
N ALA A 83 7.63 13.67 -2.25
CA ALA A 83 7.12 12.73 -3.23
C ALA A 83 7.24 13.28 -4.68
N LEU A 84 7.03 14.60 -4.86
CA LEU A 84 7.28 15.27 -6.13
C LEU A 84 8.77 15.36 -6.47
N ASP A 85 9.64 15.60 -5.48
CA ASP A 85 11.09 15.55 -5.69
C ASP A 85 11.51 14.16 -6.21
N VAL A 86 11.01 13.08 -5.60
CA VAL A 86 11.25 11.71 -6.08
C VAL A 86 10.74 11.50 -7.50
N LEU A 87 9.55 12.00 -7.85
CA LEU A 87 9.03 11.91 -9.21
C LEU A 87 9.91 12.69 -10.20
N ASN A 88 10.33 13.91 -9.84
CA ASN A 88 11.20 14.72 -10.68
C ASN A 88 12.55 14.02 -10.89
N ASP A 89 13.21 13.57 -9.83
CA ASP A 89 14.49 12.85 -9.90
C ASP A 89 14.37 11.56 -10.72
N ALA A 90 13.24 10.87 -10.64
CA ALA A 90 12.98 9.65 -11.41
C ALA A 90 12.74 9.91 -12.91
N THR A 91 12.39 11.14 -13.31
CA THR A 91 11.98 11.48 -14.67
C THR A 91 12.96 12.38 -15.41
N LEU A 92 13.86 13.06 -14.69
CA LEU A 92 14.92 13.85 -15.29
C LEU A 92 15.94 12.95 -16.01
N PRO A 93 16.38 13.30 -17.23
CA PRO A 93 17.52 12.64 -17.85
C PRO A 93 18.75 12.96 -17.01
N HIS A 94 19.34 11.96 -16.35
CA HIS A 94 20.62 12.12 -15.66
C HIS A 94 21.76 11.69 -16.60
N PRO A 95 22.40 12.61 -17.36
CA PRO A 95 23.49 12.27 -18.25
C PRO A 95 24.81 11.92 -17.52
N SER A 96 24.91 12.09 -16.19
CA SER A 96 26.22 11.97 -15.51
C SER A 96 26.20 11.64 -14.01
N TYR A 97 25.02 11.40 -13.40
CA TYR A 97 24.95 11.13 -11.96
C TYR A 97 24.03 9.95 -11.66
N PRO A 98 24.36 9.12 -10.65
CA PRO A 98 23.44 8.10 -10.17
C PRO A 98 22.17 8.75 -9.61
N ASN A 99 20.98 8.25 -9.99
CA ASN A 99 19.74 8.61 -9.31
C ASN A 99 19.86 8.11 -7.87
N ILE A 100 20.11 9.01 -6.93
CA ILE A 100 20.20 8.67 -5.51
C ILE A 100 18.78 8.66 -4.96
N THR A 101 18.35 7.52 -4.43
CA THR A 101 17.13 7.48 -3.61
C THR A 101 17.38 8.28 -2.34
N TRP A 102 16.60 9.32 -2.08
CA TRP A 102 16.68 10.04 -0.81
C TRP A 102 16.31 9.08 0.35
N SER A 103 17.28 8.83 1.23
CA SER A 103 17.09 8.15 2.52
C SER A 103 17.70 9.01 3.62
N ALA A 104 17.09 9.00 4.81
CA ALA A 104 17.62 9.63 6.02
C ALA A 104 18.95 8.99 6.48
N SER A 105 19.29 7.80 5.97
CA SER A 105 20.53 7.08 6.27
C SER A 105 21.42 6.97 5.02
N PRO A 106 22.67 7.50 5.07
CA PRO A 106 23.61 7.34 3.97
C PRO A 106 23.99 5.89 3.62
N ARG A 107 23.73 4.94 4.53
CA ARG A 107 23.96 3.50 4.29
C ARG A 107 22.83 2.84 3.50
N GLU A 108 21.67 3.48 3.42
CA GLU A 108 20.48 3.00 2.73
C GLU A 108 20.26 3.69 1.37
N MET A 109 20.99 4.78 1.12
CA MET A 109 21.02 5.41 -0.21
C MET A 109 21.54 4.39 -1.23
N ARG A 110 20.63 3.88 -2.08
CA ARG A 110 21.01 3.00 -3.19
C ARG A 110 21.27 3.85 -4.43
N ASN A 111 22.35 3.50 -5.12
CA ASN A 111 22.58 3.99 -6.46
C ASN A 111 21.53 3.36 -7.39
N THR A 112 20.59 4.17 -7.91
CA THR A 112 19.56 3.73 -8.87
C THR A 112 19.88 4.21 -10.28
N THR A 113 21.13 4.05 -10.73
CA THR A 113 21.45 4.13 -12.16
C THR A 113 20.72 3.01 -12.90
N GLY A 114 19.63 3.33 -13.60
CA GLY A 114 18.93 2.36 -14.44
C GLY A 114 17.53 2.80 -14.85
N ALA A 115 16.99 2.12 -15.86
CA ALA A 115 15.56 2.22 -16.16
C ALA A 115 14.80 1.63 -14.97
N TRP A 116 13.83 2.36 -14.42
CA TRP A 116 13.08 1.94 -13.22
C TRP A 116 11.64 1.56 -13.59
N ALA A 117 11.07 0.60 -12.85
CA ALA A 117 9.66 0.22 -13.00
C ALA A 117 8.80 0.70 -11.83
N ILE A 118 9.36 0.74 -10.63
CA ILE A 118 8.64 1.08 -9.40
C ILE A 118 9.56 1.75 -8.38
N LYS A 119 9.05 2.78 -7.69
CA LYS A 119 9.66 3.37 -6.49
C LYS A 119 8.73 3.11 -5.30
N PHE A 120 9.20 2.36 -4.32
CA PHE A 120 8.49 2.05 -3.08
C PHE A 120 8.81 3.09 -2.01
N PHE A 121 7.80 3.84 -1.56
CA PHE A 121 7.96 4.76 -0.42
C PHE A 121 7.90 4.02 0.90
N GLU A 122 7.08 2.98 0.99
CA GLU A 122 7.13 2.00 2.05
C GLU A 122 6.55 0.67 1.54
N PHE A 123 7.41 -0.17 0.96
CA PHE A 123 7.02 -1.36 0.21
C PHE A 123 5.72 -1.16 -0.62
N ASP A 124 4.72 -2.03 -0.51
CA ASP A 124 3.45 -1.96 -1.24
C ASP A 124 2.40 -1.02 -0.60
N ASN A 125 2.71 -0.33 0.50
CA ASN A 125 1.81 0.63 1.14
C ASN A 125 1.64 1.90 0.30
N LEU A 126 2.71 2.40 -0.31
CA LEU A 126 2.69 3.49 -1.29
C LEU A 126 3.83 3.33 -2.29
N ALA A 127 3.48 3.37 -3.57
CA ALA A 127 4.43 3.23 -4.66
C ALA A 127 4.16 4.20 -5.82
N LEU A 128 5.24 4.63 -6.47
CA LEU A 128 5.20 5.32 -7.77
C LEU A 128 5.48 4.32 -8.89
N ILE A 129 4.61 4.29 -9.89
CA ILE A 129 4.61 3.31 -10.97
C ILE A 129 5.02 3.96 -12.30
N ASN A 130 5.94 3.33 -13.03
CA ASN A 130 6.32 3.72 -14.40
C ASN A 130 5.50 2.95 -15.44
N VAL A 131 4.53 3.61 -16.07
CA VAL A 131 3.60 2.95 -17.00
C VAL A 131 4.33 2.33 -18.20
N ALA A 132 5.36 2.98 -18.73
CA ALA A 132 6.11 2.46 -19.87
C ALA A 132 6.86 1.17 -19.53
N ALA A 133 7.45 1.09 -18.34
CA ALA A 133 8.11 -0.13 -17.86
C ALA A 133 7.09 -1.26 -17.67
N TRP A 134 5.97 -0.98 -17.01
CA TRP A 134 4.93 -1.98 -16.73
C TRP A 134 4.22 -2.50 -17.99
N ARG A 135 4.12 -1.68 -19.05
CA ARG A 135 3.71 -2.13 -20.39
C ARG A 135 4.67 -3.15 -20.98
N ARG A 136 5.98 -3.00 -20.74
CA ARG A 136 7.01 -3.90 -21.25
C ARG A 136 7.09 -5.21 -20.47
N ILE A 137 6.90 -5.15 -19.16
CA ILE A 137 6.97 -6.30 -18.25
C ILE A 137 5.74 -7.23 -18.37
N GLY A 138 4.61 -6.71 -18.88
CA GLY A 138 3.41 -7.50 -19.15
C GLY A 138 2.36 -7.46 -18.03
N SER A 139 2.25 -6.36 -17.27
CA SER A 139 1.25 -6.16 -16.21
C SER A 139 1.29 -7.22 -15.08
N TRP A 140 0.28 -7.31 -14.22
CA TRP A 140 0.17 -8.32 -13.17
C TRP A 140 -0.50 -9.60 -13.68
N ASP A 141 -0.02 -10.77 -13.27
CA ASP A 141 -0.63 -12.05 -13.68
C ASP A 141 -1.93 -12.30 -12.88
N THR A 142 -3.07 -12.19 -13.56
CA THR A 142 -4.38 -12.34 -12.89
C THR A 142 -4.69 -13.76 -12.44
N PHE A 143 -3.93 -14.76 -12.90
CA PHE A 143 -4.07 -16.13 -12.42
C PHE A 143 -3.29 -16.40 -11.12
N VAL A 144 -2.40 -15.47 -10.72
CA VAL A 144 -1.84 -15.39 -9.37
C VAL A 144 -2.51 -14.20 -8.65
N PRO A 145 -3.68 -14.38 -8.03
CA PRO A 145 -4.60 -13.28 -7.70
C PRO A 145 -4.27 -12.47 -6.44
N TYR A 146 -3.52 -13.04 -5.49
CA TYR A 146 -3.20 -12.43 -4.18
C TYR A 146 -1.74 -12.69 -3.80
N TYR A 147 -1.47 -13.61 -2.87
CA TYR A 147 -0.09 -13.92 -2.47
C TYR A 147 0.74 -14.46 -3.64
N ASN A 148 2.03 -14.10 -3.65
CA ASN A 148 3.03 -14.40 -4.68
C ASN A 148 2.84 -13.65 -6.01
N THR A 149 1.77 -12.85 -6.17
CA THR A 149 1.60 -12.01 -7.37
C THR A 149 2.61 -10.88 -7.43
N ASP A 150 2.95 -10.33 -6.26
CA ASP A 150 4.02 -9.35 -6.05
C ASP A 150 5.38 -9.95 -6.36
N CYS A 151 5.61 -11.18 -5.89
CA CYS A 151 6.83 -11.93 -6.21
C CYS A 151 6.98 -12.14 -7.72
N ASP A 152 5.91 -12.56 -8.40
CA ASP A 152 5.88 -12.71 -9.86
C ASP A 152 6.18 -11.40 -10.59
N ALA A 153 5.41 -10.35 -10.30
CA ALA A 153 5.52 -9.08 -11.00
C ALA A 153 6.88 -8.41 -10.73
N TYR A 154 7.34 -8.42 -9.48
CA TYR A 154 8.61 -7.79 -9.10
C TYR A 154 9.83 -8.56 -9.58
N ALA A 155 9.75 -9.88 -9.75
CA ALA A 155 10.83 -10.62 -10.39
C ALA A 155 10.88 -10.32 -11.89
N ARG A 156 9.73 -10.23 -12.58
CA ARG A 156 9.70 -9.84 -14.00
C ARG A 156 10.23 -8.42 -14.23
N ILE A 157 10.03 -7.48 -13.30
CA ILE A 157 10.73 -6.17 -13.32
C ILE A 157 12.24 -6.38 -13.50
N LEU A 158 12.86 -7.20 -12.66
CA LEU A 158 14.29 -7.44 -12.66
C LEU A 158 14.75 -8.19 -13.92
N PHE A 159 13.99 -9.19 -14.38
CA PHE A 159 14.31 -9.93 -15.61
C PHE A 159 14.29 -9.05 -16.86
N HIS A 160 13.45 -8.02 -16.88
CA HIS A 160 13.43 -7.03 -17.95
C HIS A 160 14.49 -5.91 -17.81
N GLY A 161 15.40 -6.03 -16.82
CA GLY A 161 16.47 -5.08 -16.58
C GLY A 161 16.01 -3.77 -15.94
N TYR A 162 14.81 -3.74 -15.37
CA TYR A 162 14.32 -2.58 -14.63
C TYR A 162 14.67 -2.68 -13.14
N THR A 163 14.78 -1.53 -12.49
CA THR A 163 14.95 -1.45 -11.04
C THR A 163 13.61 -1.36 -10.30
N LYS A 164 13.64 -1.84 -9.05
CA LYS A 164 12.61 -1.61 -8.03
C LYS A 164 13.29 -0.96 -6.83
N ASP A 165 13.00 0.30 -6.61
CA ASP A 165 13.81 1.14 -5.72
C ASP A 165 13.05 1.47 -4.45
N SER A 166 13.76 1.55 -3.32
CA SER A 166 13.21 2.08 -2.07
C SER A 166 13.54 3.56 -1.99
N VAL A 167 12.52 4.38 -1.75
CA VAL A 167 12.60 5.84 -1.61
C VAL A 167 11.90 6.27 -0.33
N SER A 168 12.08 7.50 0.12
CA SER A 168 11.33 8.04 1.25
C SER A 168 10.81 9.44 0.93
N ALA A 169 9.63 9.75 1.47
CA ALA A 169 9.07 11.11 1.48
C ALA A 169 8.63 11.54 2.88
N GLY A 170 8.82 10.68 3.89
CA GLY A 170 8.31 10.89 5.23
C GLY A 170 8.03 9.55 5.90
N ARG A 171 7.03 9.56 6.78
CA ARG A 171 6.62 8.38 7.55
C ARG A 171 5.30 7.88 7.00
N ILE A 172 5.27 6.61 6.63
CA ILE A 172 4.07 5.92 6.17
C ILE A 172 3.84 4.80 7.17
N PHE A 173 2.64 4.76 7.72
CA PHE A 173 2.24 3.80 8.73
C PHE A 173 1.11 2.95 8.18
N ASP A 174 1.21 1.65 8.38
CA ASP A 174 0.15 0.72 8.05
C ASP A 174 -0.82 0.62 9.24
N VAL A 175 -1.91 1.40 9.21
CA VAL A 175 -2.78 1.66 10.38
C VAL A 175 -4.12 0.93 10.30
N ALA A 176 -4.18 -0.17 9.54
CA ALA A 176 -5.38 -1.00 9.44
C ALA A 176 -5.73 -1.71 10.76
N ASP A 177 -6.34 -0.96 11.67
CA ASP A 177 -7.01 -1.46 12.87
C ASP A 177 -8.50 -1.10 12.81
N GLN A 178 -9.11 -1.22 11.62
CA GLN A 178 -10.49 -0.82 11.34
C GLN A 178 -11.52 -1.57 12.19
N ALA A 179 -11.22 -2.78 12.67
CA ALA A 179 -12.09 -3.51 13.59
C ALA A 179 -12.15 -2.88 14.99
N VAL A 180 -11.10 -2.18 15.43
CA VAL A 180 -11.05 -1.50 16.73
C VAL A 180 -11.42 -0.02 16.56
N ALA A 181 -10.96 0.64 15.50
CA ALA A 181 -11.30 2.04 15.22
C ALA A 181 -12.80 2.26 14.99
N ALA A 182 -13.48 1.42 14.20
CA ALA A 182 -14.94 1.53 14.01
C ALA A 182 -15.73 1.12 15.26
N ARG A 183 -15.17 0.29 16.15
CA ARG A 183 -15.80 -0.12 17.42
C ARG A 183 -15.69 0.98 18.48
N ASP A 184 -14.54 1.65 18.57
CA ASP A 184 -14.26 2.66 19.59
C ASP A 184 -14.58 4.10 19.13
N ASP A 185 -14.68 4.31 17.81
CA ASP A 185 -15.03 5.56 17.13
C ASP A 185 -15.89 5.31 15.86
N PRO A 186 -17.13 4.81 16.01
CA PRO A 186 -18.01 4.47 14.88
C PRO A 186 -18.37 5.67 13.98
N THR A 187 -18.20 6.90 14.46
CA THR A 187 -18.40 8.11 13.67
C THR A 187 -17.15 8.51 12.88
N GLY A 188 -15.97 7.96 13.20
CA GLY A 188 -14.67 8.37 12.68
C GLY A 188 -14.23 9.76 13.17
N GLU A 189 -15.00 10.36 14.08
CA GLU A 189 -14.88 11.76 14.46
C GLU A 189 -13.68 12.01 15.38
N LYS A 190 -13.29 11.03 16.22
CA LYS A 190 -12.08 11.12 17.04
C LYS A 190 -10.84 11.06 16.15
N LEU A 191 -10.79 10.13 15.20
CA LEU A 191 -9.69 10.07 14.22
C LEU A 191 -9.65 11.33 13.37
N GLU A 192 -10.78 11.78 12.83
CA GLU A 192 -10.86 13.03 12.06
C GLU A 192 -10.39 14.23 12.90
N THR A 193 -10.75 14.29 14.18
CA THR A 193 -10.30 15.35 15.11
C THR A 193 -8.79 15.27 15.40
N LEU A 194 -8.14 14.11 15.28
CA LEU A 194 -6.69 14.00 15.40
C LEU A 194 -5.96 14.56 14.16
N PHE A 195 -6.48 14.29 12.96
CA PHE A 195 -5.92 14.79 11.70
C PHE A 195 -6.25 16.24 11.42
N PHE A 196 -7.47 16.62 11.74
CA PHE A 196 -8.04 17.94 11.57
C PHE A 196 -8.53 18.42 12.94
N PRO A 197 -7.63 18.66 13.92
CA PRO A 197 -8.00 19.21 15.21
C PRO A 197 -8.60 20.56 14.93
N ARG A 198 -9.92 20.54 14.92
CA ARG A 198 -10.77 21.68 14.80
C ARG A 198 -10.25 22.74 13.82
N ALA A 199 -10.25 22.38 12.54
CA ALA A 199 -10.82 23.30 11.55
C ALA A 199 -12.19 23.83 12.06
N SER A 200 -12.90 23.07 12.91
CA SER A 200 -14.02 23.47 13.79
C SER A 200 -13.74 24.43 14.96
N LEU A 201 -12.55 25.03 15.08
CA LEU A 201 -12.33 26.20 15.95
C LEU A 201 -12.33 27.49 15.10
N ALA A 202 -11.95 27.41 13.83
CA ALA A 202 -12.18 28.45 12.83
C ALA A 202 -13.60 28.39 12.21
N LEU A 203 -14.17 27.19 12.05
CA LEU A 203 -15.54 26.95 11.54
C LEU A 203 -16.65 27.12 12.60
N LYS A 204 -16.31 27.49 13.84
CA LYS A 204 -17.34 27.88 14.83
C LYS A 204 -18.13 29.12 14.41
N ASN A 205 -17.62 29.89 13.44
CA ASN A 205 -18.40 30.83 12.66
C ASN A 205 -18.56 30.27 11.25
N ALA A 206 -19.62 29.50 11.00
CA ALA A 206 -19.93 28.94 9.68
C ALA A 206 -19.91 30.01 8.55
N SER A 207 -20.22 31.27 8.88
CA SER A 207 -20.14 32.41 7.96
C SER A 207 -18.72 32.77 7.49
N ALA A 208 -17.69 32.50 8.29
CA ALA A 208 -16.30 32.84 7.95
C ALA A 208 -15.65 31.80 7.03
N ALA A 209 -16.09 30.55 7.12
CA ALA A 209 -15.58 29.46 6.29
C ALA A 209 -16.19 29.44 4.89
N ASP A 210 -17.48 29.77 4.75
CA ASP A 210 -18.11 29.96 3.43
C ASP A 210 -17.45 31.12 2.68
N ALA A 211 -17.19 32.23 3.39
CA ALA A 211 -16.42 33.35 2.84
C ALA A 211 -14.99 32.95 2.45
N GLN A 212 -14.35 32.02 3.17
CA GLN A 212 -13.01 31.53 2.87
C GLN A 212 -12.96 30.59 1.67
N LEU A 213 -13.93 29.68 1.56
CA LEU A 213 -14.06 28.78 0.43
C LEU A 213 -14.39 29.57 -0.85
N GLU A 214 -15.22 30.60 -0.73
CA GLU A 214 -15.55 31.50 -1.83
C GLU A 214 -14.35 32.37 -2.25
N ARG A 215 -13.55 32.87 -1.29
CA ARG A 215 -12.26 33.53 -1.59
C ARG A 215 -11.32 32.62 -2.39
N TYR A 216 -11.17 31.36 -1.99
CA TYR A 216 -10.31 30.41 -2.69
C TYR A 216 -10.79 30.14 -4.12
N ARG A 217 -12.11 30.02 -4.32
CA ARG A 217 -12.72 29.87 -5.65
C ARG A 217 -12.49 31.10 -6.52
N ILE A 218 -12.63 32.31 -5.97
CA ILE A 218 -12.38 33.57 -6.67
C ILE A 218 -10.90 33.70 -7.03
N GLU A 219 -9.97 33.34 -6.14
CA GLU A 219 -8.53 33.34 -6.44
C GLU A 219 -8.15 32.35 -7.54
N LEU A 220 -8.72 31.15 -7.54
CA LEU A 220 -8.53 30.19 -8.62
C LEU A 220 -9.05 30.75 -9.95
N ALA A 221 -10.26 31.29 -9.95
CA ALA A 221 -10.87 31.90 -11.14
C ALA A 221 -10.08 33.11 -11.65
N ALA A 222 -9.51 33.92 -10.76
CA ALA A 222 -8.67 35.06 -11.10
C ALA A 222 -7.28 34.62 -11.64
N LYS A 223 -6.71 33.53 -11.13
CA LYS A 223 -5.48 32.94 -11.69
C LYS A 223 -5.69 32.35 -13.08
N GLU A 224 -6.89 31.86 -13.38
CA GLU A 224 -7.26 31.33 -14.69
C GLU A 224 -7.66 32.42 -15.70
N ASN A 225 -7.95 33.65 -15.25
CA ASN A 225 -8.37 34.75 -16.10
C ASN A 225 -7.50 36.02 -15.92
N PRO A 226 -6.53 36.28 -16.82
CA PRO A 226 -5.56 37.37 -16.67
C PRO A 226 -6.15 38.79 -16.73
N ASN A 227 -7.45 38.94 -17.02
CA ASN A 227 -8.15 40.22 -17.11
C ASN A 227 -9.05 40.53 -15.90
N MET A 228 -9.05 39.68 -14.85
CA MET A 228 -9.89 39.90 -13.66
C MET A 228 -9.19 40.84 -12.65
N THR A 229 -9.58 42.12 -12.64
CA THR A 229 -9.15 43.10 -11.63
C THR A 229 -9.92 42.90 -10.32
N THR A 230 -9.47 41.98 -9.48
CA THR A 230 -9.77 42.01 -8.04
C THR A 230 -8.51 42.41 -7.31
N THR A 231 -8.30 43.72 -7.21
CA THR A 231 -7.12 44.33 -6.58
C THR A 231 -7.56 45.10 -5.35
N ALA A 232 -6.86 44.87 -4.24
CA ALA A 232 -6.91 45.57 -2.96
C ALA A 232 -8.09 45.31 -2.01
N GLU A 233 -9.36 45.30 -2.43
CA GLU A 233 -10.48 45.33 -1.46
C GLU A 233 -10.75 43.98 -0.75
N TYR A 234 -10.30 42.85 -1.32
CA TYR A 234 -10.41 41.51 -0.72
C TYR A 234 -9.18 41.06 0.10
N LEU A 235 -8.09 41.84 0.05
CA LEU A 235 -6.78 41.48 0.61
C LEU A 235 -6.52 42.05 2.02
N ASP A 236 -7.45 42.84 2.58
CA ASP A 236 -7.18 43.65 3.79
C ASP A 236 -7.90 43.14 5.07
N LEU A 237 -8.24 41.85 5.11
CA LEU A 237 -8.61 41.17 6.37
C LEU A 237 -7.36 40.50 6.94
N PRO A 238 -7.10 40.57 8.26
CA PRO A 238 -5.95 39.90 8.87
C PRO A 238 -5.98 38.42 8.48
N GLU A 239 -4.93 37.93 7.83
CA GLU A 239 -4.77 36.50 7.57
C GLU A 239 -4.94 35.78 8.91
N PRO A 240 -5.92 34.86 9.05
CA PRO A 240 -5.89 33.97 10.19
C PRO A 240 -4.64 33.11 10.01
N HIS A 241 -3.59 33.46 10.73
CA HIS A 241 -2.32 32.76 10.74
C HIS A 241 -2.50 31.37 11.37
N LEU A 242 -3.14 30.45 10.65
CA LEU A 242 -3.12 29.02 10.97
C LEU A 242 -1.68 28.49 11.09
N LEU A 243 -0.72 29.17 10.44
CA LEU A 243 0.70 28.87 10.46
C LEU A 243 1.46 29.42 11.67
N ASP A 244 0.86 30.33 12.46
CA ASP A 244 1.51 30.91 13.65
C ASP A 244 1.16 30.16 14.94
N ASP A 245 0.34 29.11 14.83
CA ASP A 245 0.12 28.19 15.94
C ASP A 245 1.41 27.37 16.17
N PRO A 246 2.02 27.43 17.37
CA PRO A 246 3.17 26.58 17.70
C PRO A 246 2.89 25.09 17.45
N ASP A 247 1.63 24.66 17.55
CA ASP A 247 1.22 23.28 17.27
C ASP A 247 1.27 22.91 15.77
N ASN A 248 1.39 23.88 14.86
CA ASN A 248 1.54 23.68 13.41
C ASN A 248 2.97 23.91 12.91
N SER A 249 3.93 24.21 13.81
CA SER A 249 5.35 24.26 13.48
C SER A 249 5.90 22.85 13.20
N PRO A 250 6.88 22.68 12.30
CA PRO A 250 7.51 21.37 12.09
C PRO A 250 8.06 20.81 13.40
N ASN A 251 7.77 19.53 13.65
CA ASN A 251 8.17 18.80 14.86
C ASN A 251 7.47 19.33 16.13
N SER A 252 6.25 19.86 16.00
CA SER A 252 5.43 20.26 17.13
C SER A 252 5.08 19.10 18.07
N PRO A 253 4.63 19.38 19.31
CA PRO A 253 4.11 18.35 20.21
C PRO A 253 2.98 17.54 19.58
N ARG A 254 2.14 18.18 18.76
CA ARG A 254 1.07 17.52 18.01
C ARG A 254 1.61 16.50 17.00
N TYR A 255 2.60 16.88 16.19
CA TYR A 255 3.24 15.95 15.27
C TYR A 255 3.81 14.73 16.02
N GLN A 256 4.50 14.97 17.14
CA GLN A 256 5.07 13.89 17.95
C GLN A 256 3.98 12.97 18.53
N ALA A 257 2.83 13.52 18.92
CA ALA A 257 1.69 12.72 19.37
C ALA A 257 1.13 11.87 18.23
N LEU A 258 0.93 12.44 17.03
CA LEU A 258 0.45 11.71 15.86
C LEU A 258 1.39 10.56 15.46
N VAL A 259 2.71 10.80 15.47
CA VAL A 259 3.71 9.75 15.22
C VAL A 259 3.55 8.58 16.20
N ARG A 260 3.40 8.87 17.50
CA ARG A 260 3.20 7.81 18.51
C ARG A 260 1.89 7.07 18.29
N THR A 261 0.79 7.78 18.04
CA THR A 261 -0.52 7.16 17.80
C THR A 261 -0.50 6.24 16.58
N PHE A 262 0.13 6.67 15.48
CA PHE A 262 0.27 5.84 14.28
C PHE A 262 1.17 4.64 14.46
N GLN A 263 2.27 4.80 15.21
CA GLN A 263 3.11 3.67 15.57
C GLN A 263 2.34 2.65 16.40
N ASP A 264 1.58 3.08 17.41
CA ASP A 264 0.78 2.20 18.26
C ASP A 264 -0.29 1.43 17.46
N LEU A 265 -0.89 2.06 16.44
CA LEU A 265 -1.86 1.42 15.55
C LEU A 265 -1.19 0.37 14.65
N GLN A 266 -0.04 0.71 14.05
CA GLN A 266 0.72 -0.21 13.22
C GLN A 266 1.21 -1.42 14.03
N ASP A 267 1.71 -1.20 15.23
CA ASP A 267 2.21 -2.27 16.11
C ASP A 267 1.07 -3.23 16.50
N ARG A 268 -0.13 -2.70 16.78
CA ARG A 268 -1.34 -3.50 17.02
C ARG A 268 -1.75 -4.31 15.80
N LYS A 269 -1.72 -3.71 14.60
CA LYS A 269 -1.99 -4.41 13.34
C LYS A 269 -1.03 -5.59 13.18
N TYR A 270 0.27 -5.35 13.33
CA TYR A 270 1.29 -6.38 13.15
C TYR A 270 1.22 -7.49 14.21
N ALA A 271 0.83 -7.17 15.44
CA ALA A 271 0.60 -8.17 16.49
C ALA A 271 -0.62 -9.08 16.21
N SER A 272 -1.61 -8.60 15.45
CA SER A 272 -2.87 -9.31 15.19
C SER A 272 -2.77 -10.35 14.07
N GLY A 273 -1.60 -10.50 13.45
CA GLY A 273 -1.39 -11.40 12.32
C GLY A 273 -1.93 -10.86 10.99
N ARG A 274 -1.52 -11.49 9.88
CA ARG A 274 -1.94 -11.05 8.53
C ARG A 274 -3.36 -11.53 8.20
N ASN A 275 -4.14 -10.66 7.52
CA ASN A 275 -5.46 -10.97 6.98
C ASN A 275 -6.47 -11.54 7.99
N THR A 276 -6.54 -10.91 9.16
CA THR A 276 -7.45 -11.27 10.25
C THR A 276 -8.65 -10.31 10.37
N TRP A 277 -8.82 -9.37 9.44
CA TRP A 277 -9.88 -8.36 9.52
C TRP A 277 -11.17 -8.79 8.80
N GLN A 278 -11.05 -9.60 7.75
CA GLN A 278 -12.15 -9.99 6.86
C GLN A 278 -13.27 -10.74 7.58
N ASP A 279 -12.95 -11.56 8.58
CA ASP A 279 -13.91 -12.29 9.37
C ASP A 279 -14.41 -11.53 10.60
N VAL A 280 -13.75 -10.42 10.96
CA VAL A 280 -14.15 -9.55 12.07
C VAL A 280 -15.23 -8.56 11.63
N GLN A 281 -15.22 -8.12 10.37
CA GLN A 281 -16.24 -7.22 9.85
C GLN A 281 -17.61 -7.92 9.77
N LYS A 282 -18.65 -7.34 10.38
CA LYS A 282 -20.02 -7.90 10.42
C LYS A 282 -21.09 -6.97 9.85
N GLY A 283 -20.71 -5.76 9.43
CA GLY A 283 -21.66 -4.79 8.88
C GLY A 283 -22.21 -5.22 7.51
N GLY A 284 -23.31 -4.59 7.11
CA GLY A 284 -23.95 -4.85 5.83
C GLY A 284 -24.88 -6.06 5.76
N LYS A 285 -25.04 -6.87 6.82
CA LYS A 285 -25.88 -8.08 6.77
C LYS A 285 -27.33 -7.73 6.39
N GLY A 286 -27.79 -8.27 5.26
CA GLY A 286 -29.13 -8.00 4.71
C GLY A 286 -29.20 -6.81 3.74
N GLU A 287 -28.10 -6.08 3.57
CA GLU A 287 -27.97 -5.02 2.57
C GLU A 287 -27.61 -5.59 1.19
N PRO A 288 -27.89 -4.85 0.09
CA PRO A 288 -27.48 -5.25 -1.25
C PRO A 288 -25.96 -5.42 -1.36
N TRP A 289 -25.52 -6.42 -2.12
CA TRP A 289 -24.10 -6.65 -2.46
C TRP A 289 -23.19 -7.00 -1.27
N THR A 290 -23.76 -7.36 -0.12
CA THR A 290 -22.98 -7.82 1.04
C THR A 290 -22.57 -9.29 0.89
N TYR A 291 -21.29 -9.59 1.16
CA TYR A 291 -20.81 -10.96 1.31
C TYR A 291 -20.95 -11.43 2.75
N ASP A 292 -21.25 -12.71 2.95
CA ASP A 292 -21.04 -13.33 4.26
C ASP A 292 -19.56 -13.25 4.63
N PRO A 293 -19.16 -12.59 5.74
CA PRO A 293 -17.76 -12.34 6.06
C PRO A 293 -16.92 -13.63 6.21
N ARG A 294 -17.52 -14.71 6.74
CA ARG A 294 -16.83 -16.00 6.88
C ARG A 294 -16.65 -16.69 5.53
N GLY A 295 -17.68 -16.68 4.69
CA GLY A 295 -17.63 -17.18 3.32
C GLY A 295 -16.61 -16.40 2.48
N PHE A 296 -16.58 -15.08 2.64
CA PHE A 296 -15.59 -14.21 1.99
C PHE A 296 -14.16 -14.56 2.39
N GLN A 297 -13.88 -14.64 3.71
CA GLN A 297 -12.55 -15.01 4.20
C GLN A 297 -12.12 -16.40 3.71
N LYS A 298 -13.04 -17.37 3.69
CA LYS A 298 -12.76 -18.70 3.15
C LYS A 298 -12.43 -18.64 1.66
N ALA A 299 -13.27 -17.98 0.85
CA ALA A 299 -13.05 -17.85 -0.59
C ALA A 299 -11.74 -17.14 -0.90
N TRP A 300 -11.39 -16.13 -0.11
CA TRP A 300 -10.12 -15.40 -0.22
C TRP A 300 -8.93 -16.32 -0.01
N TRP A 301 -8.91 -17.12 1.07
CA TRP A 301 -7.81 -18.05 1.35
C TRP A 301 -7.69 -19.20 0.34
N GLU A 302 -8.81 -19.75 -0.13
CA GLU A 302 -8.82 -20.76 -1.21
C GLU A 302 -8.20 -20.18 -2.48
N THR A 303 -8.63 -18.98 -2.88
CA THR A 303 -8.12 -18.28 -4.06
C THR A 303 -6.62 -17.97 -3.93
N ALA A 304 -6.17 -17.54 -2.75
CA ALA A 304 -4.75 -17.32 -2.47
C ALA A 304 -3.95 -18.64 -2.49
N GLY A 305 -4.54 -19.75 -2.02
CA GLY A 305 -3.94 -21.08 -2.10
C GLY A 305 -3.71 -21.53 -3.53
N TYR A 306 -4.74 -21.47 -4.37
CA TYR A 306 -4.61 -21.80 -5.80
C TYR A 306 -3.66 -20.88 -6.54
N GLY A 307 -3.58 -19.60 -6.16
CA GLY A 307 -2.58 -18.67 -6.67
C GLY A 307 -1.15 -19.12 -6.41
N ARG A 308 -0.85 -19.59 -5.19
CA ARG A 308 0.48 -20.14 -4.84
C ARG A 308 0.80 -21.42 -5.59
N ASP A 309 -0.17 -22.32 -5.74
CA ASP A 309 0.00 -23.53 -6.53
C ASP A 309 0.33 -23.19 -7.98
N LEU A 310 -0.36 -22.19 -8.54
CA LEU A 310 -0.10 -21.75 -9.89
C LEU A 310 1.24 -21.04 -10.04
N TYR A 311 1.62 -20.17 -9.10
CA TYR A 311 2.96 -19.58 -9.05
C TYR A 311 4.06 -20.65 -9.05
N THR A 312 3.87 -21.72 -8.26
CA THR A 312 4.80 -22.86 -8.24
C THR A 312 4.86 -23.55 -9.59
N LYS A 313 3.73 -23.76 -10.27
CA LYS A 313 3.69 -24.32 -11.63
C LYS A 313 4.28 -23.39 -12.68
N LYS A 314 4.27 -22.08 -12.43
CA LYS A 314 4.78 -21.05 -13.32
C LYS A 314 6.29 -20.87 -13.23
N TRP A 315 6.86 -21.04 -12.04
CA TRP A 315 8.29 -20.75 -11.79
C TRP A 315 9.10 -21.92 -11.21
N GLY A 316 8.44 -23.03 -10.85
CA GLY A 316 9.07 -24.19 -10.23
C GLY A 316 9.45 -24.00 -8.75
N THR A 317 9.08 -22.86 -8.15
CA THR A 317 9.42 -22.51 -6.77
C THR A 317 8.33 -21.63 -6.15
N LEU A 318 8.28 -21.57 -4.82
CA LEU A 318 7.52 -20.56 -4.06
C LEU A 318 8.39 -19.38 -3.59
N ASP A 319 9.69 -19.44 -3.85
CA ASP A 319 10.62 -18.37 -3.49
C ASP A 319 10.36 -17.12 -4.32
N CYS A 320 10.27 -15.97 -3.64
CA CYS A 320 10.07 -14.67 -4.25
C CYS A 320 11.35 -14.06 -4.85
N THR A 321 12.52 -14.61 -4.52
CA THR A 321 13.78 -14.16 -5.13
C THR A 321 13.95 -14.67 -6.55
N LEU A 322 13.26 -15.76 -6.92
CA LEU A 322 13.44 -16.51 -8.16
C LEU A 322 14.92 -16.78 -8.48
N GLY A 323 15.73 -17.03 -7.46
CA GLY A 323 17.16 -17.30 -7.61
C GLY A 323 17.42 -18.47 -8.55
N GLY A 324 18.20 -18.22 -9.61
CA GLY A 324 18.55 -19.24 -10.62
C GLY A 324 17.49 -19.47 -11.70
N VAL A 325 16.37 -18.75 -11.66
CA VAL A 325 15.30 -18.77 -12.66
C VAL A 325 15.44 -17.54 -13.57
N LYS A 326 15.12 -17.69 -14.86
CA LYS A 326 15.09 -16.63 -15.86
C LYS A 326 13.68 -16.47 -16.46
N LEU A 327 13.45 -15.39 -17.20
CA LEU A 327 12.17 -15.15 -17.84
C LEU A 327 11.75 -16.29 -18.78
N GLU A 328 12.70 -16.92 -19.47
CA GLU A 328 12.42 -18.03 -20.38
C GLU A 328 12.03 -19.34 -19.67
N ASP A 329 12.11 -19.36 -18.33
CA ASP A 329 11.71 -20.50 -17.52
C ASP A 329 10.22 -20.49 -17.15
N GLU A 330 9.51 -19.42 -17.50
CA GLU A 330 8.07 -19.30 -17.26
C GLU A 330 7.31 -20.47 -17.91
N TRP A 331 6.52 -21.19 -17.11
CA TRP A 331 5.69 -22.33 -17.54
C TRP A 331 6.45 -23.53 -18.11
N LYS A 332 7.73 -23.73 -17.75
CA LYS A 332 8.45 -24.94 -18.16
C LYS A 332 7.71 -26.20 -17.70
N SER A 333 7.59 -27.16 -18.62
CA SER A 333 6.89 -28.44 -18.39
C SER A 333 7.58 -29.34 -17.38
N GLU A 334 8.91 -29.19 -17.24
CA GLU A 334 9.75 -29.90 -16.30
C GLU A 334 10.65 -28.89 -15.60
N TYR A 335 10.41 -28.65 -14.31
CA TYR A 335 11.35 -27.88 -13.49
C TYR A 335 12.43 -28.81 -12.95
N PRO A 336 13.69 -28.36 -12.88
CA PRO A 336 14.70 -29.12 -12.17
C PRO A 336 14.25 -29.32 -10.72
N PRO A 337 14.49 -30.52 -10.13
CA PRO A 337 14.17 -30.76 -8.73
C PRO A 337 14.85 -29.69 -7.87
N THR A 338 14.10 -29.13 -6.91
CA THR A 338 14.58 -28.11 -5.99
C THR A 338 15.94 -28.54 -5.40
N PRO A 339 16.98 -27.69 -5.44
CA PRO A 339 18.26 -28.03 -4.84
C PRO A 339 18.05 -28.39 -3.37
N LEU A 340 18.55 -29.56 -2.98
CA LEU A 340 18.61 -29.95 -1.57
C LEU A 340 19.38 -28.85 -0.83
N GLN A 341 18.75 -28.28 0.19
CA GLN A 341 19.39 -27.32 1.08
C GLN A 341 20.67 -27.98 1.63
N GLU A 342 21.84 -27.43 1.31
CA GLU A 342 23.10 -27.92 1.86
C GLU A 342 23.04 -27.79 3.38
N ASP A 343 23.03 -28.92 4.07
CA ASP A 343 23.15 -28.97 5.53
C ASP A 343 24.47 -28.30 5.93
N VAL A 344 24.37 -27.18 6.65
CA VAL A 344 25.51 -26.54 7.30
C VAL A 344 26.09 -27.53 8.30
N ALA A 345 27.25 -28.08 7.97
CA ALA A 345 27.98 -29.02 8.80
C ALA A 345 28.27 -28.42 10.18
N VAL A 346 27.68 -29.01 11.22
CA VAL A 346 28.11 -28.83 12.61
C VAL A 346 28.99 -30.02 12.96
N GLU A 347 30.25 -29.75 13.30
CA GLU A 347 31.25 -30.76 13.66
C GLU A 347 30.80 -31.66 14.85
N PRO A 348 31.24 -32.93 14.89
CA PRO A 348 30.73 -33.89 15.86
C PRO A 348 31.54 -33.89 17.17
N VAL A 349 30.82 -33.88 18.30
CA VAL A 349 31.40 -34.27 19.60
C VAL A 349 31.44 -35.79 19.70
N VAL A 350 32.65 -36.29 19.97
CA VAL A 350 33.06 -37.69 20.08
C VAL A 350 32.44 -38.42 21.29
N GLY A 351 31.96 -39.66 21.12
CA GLY A 351 31.47 -40.45 22.26
C GLY A 351 31.01 -41.91 22.05
N LYS A 352 31.82 -42.75 21.40
CA LYS A 352 31.95 -44.24 21.50
C LYS A 352 30.75 -45.19 21.72
N ARG A 353 30.60 -46.06 20.69
CA ARG A 353 30.52 -47.56 20.65
C ARG A 353 29.27 -48.32 21.17
N GLY A 354 28.64 -49.06 20.23
CA GLY A 354 28.34 -50.48 20.44
C GLY A 354 27.18 -51.11 19.63
N VAL A 355 27.54 -51.96 18.67
CA VAL A 355 26.83 -53.17 18.18
C VAL A 355 25.80 -53.03 17.04
N ARG A 356 26.01 -53.87 16.00
CA ARG A 356 25.27 -54.10 14.76
C ARG A 356 23.95 -54.86 14.98
N GLY A 357 22.96 -54.57 14.13
CA GLY A 357 21.95 -55.55 13.70
C GLY A 357 20.55 -54.96 13.53
N ASP A 358 20.14 -54.80 12.26
CA ASP A 358 18.78 -54.92 11.71
C ASP A 358 18.27 -53.71 10.92
N ASP A 359 18.07 -54.00 9.63
CA ASP A 359 17.38 -53.20 8.62
C ASP A 359 15.97 -52.83 9.08
N LYS A 360 15.74 -51.55 9.38
CA LYS A 360 14.44 -50.90 9.21
C LYS A 360 14.66 -49.47 8.72
N ALA A 361 14.26 -49.22 7.48
CA ALA A 361 14.11 -47.87 6.94
C ALA A 361 13.05 -47.12 7.77
N THR A 362 13.49 -46.33 8.74
CA THR A 362 12.66 -45.31 9.38
C THR A 362 12.53 -44.14 8.41
N MET A 363 11.47 -44.17 7.60
CA MET A 363 10.96 -42.95 6.98
C MET A 363 10.62 -41.97 8.10
N ASN A 364 11.43 -40.92 8.25
CA ASN A 364 11.07 -39.78 9.11
C ASN A 364 9.91 -39.06 8.44
N LYS A 365 8.71 -39.46 8.81
CA LYS A 365 7.48 -38.85 8.33
C LYS A 365 7.41 -37.42 8.85
N ARG A 366 7.20 -36.45 7.95
CA ARG A 366 7.09 -35.04 8.32
C ARG A 366 5.62 -34.67 8.40
N TRP A 367 5.26 -33.89 9.42
CA TRP A 367 3.93 -33.33 9.52
C TRP A 367 3.71 -32.33 8.39
N VAL A 368 2.74 -32.61 7.53
CA VAL A 368 2.30 -31.73 6.44
C VAL A 368 0.86 -31.32 6.72
N GLN A 369 0.56 -30.03 6.56
CA GLN A 369 -0.77 -29.49 6.81
C GLN A 369 -1.57 -29.48 5.52
N ARG A 370 -2.75 -30.11 5.50
CA ARG A 370 -3.64 -30.12 4.34
C ARG A 370 -4.28 -28.73 4.18
N ALA A 371 -3.99 -28.05 3.08
CA ALA A 371 -4.41 -26.66 2.86
C ALA A 371 -5.93 -26.43 2.93
N SER A 372 -6.75 -27.43 2.60
CA SER A 372 -8.21 -27.32 2.59
C SER A 372 -8.88 -27.53 3.96
N SER A 373 -8.23 -28.20 4.92
CA SER A 373 -8.83 -28.55 6.23
C SER A 373 -7.99 -28.10 7.43
N GLY A 374 -6.74 -27.70 7.23
CA GLY A 374 -5.81 -27.38 8.32
C GLY A 374 -5.35 -28.60 9.12
N GLU A 375 -5.77 -29.81 8.73
CA GLU A 375 -5.40 -31.06 9.40
C GLU A 375 -3.96 -31.45 9.09
N TRP A 376 -3.25 -31.88 10.12
CA TRP A 376 -1.88 -32.36 10.04
C TRP A 376 -1.88 -33.86 9.74
N TYR A 377 -1.13 -34.26 8.71
CA TYR A 377 -0.90 -35.67 8.41
C TYR A 377 0.59 -35.98 8.32
N LEU A 378 0.96 -37.19 8.72
CA LEU A 378 2.33 -37.70 8.62
C LEU A 378 2.57 -38.14 7.17
N GLY A 379 3.30 -37.32 6.41
CA GLY A 379 3.75 -37.60 5.03
C GLY A 379 4.97 -38.49 5.01
#